data_AF-A0A6N2HUY1-F1
#
_entry.id   AF-A0A6N2HUY1-F1
#
_cell.length_a   1.000
_cell.length_b   1.000
_cell.length_c   1.000
_cell.angle_alpha   90.00
_cell.angle_beta   90.00
_cell.angle_gamma   90.00
#
_symmetry.space_group_name_H-M   'P 1'
#
loop_
_entity.id
_entity.type
_entity.pdbx_description
1 polymer ?
#
loop_
_entity_poly.entity_id
_entity_poly.type
_entity_poly.pdbx_seq_one_letter_code
_entity_poly.pdbx_strand_id
1 'polypeptide(L)'
;MFGPSAEDFVDRLDPYPYVSGIETVQHWPEAAHGAAAPELWTDEECHETAGARPLLAPEGLRWIESEELDDSEESDGSGGCEDFGGMYAPRSALAEVVAALTAGPPPPEGIRIDPDRVRADDTWMYREYETPGVRVVVPWQADGLPPGELGMDFARDERLPRAPVWTACPRGDGGPPTPVRTADPGLSLAWKLLWLAEDQEAEGRSATKDLYDAVLLAEHPATRLSLRLLRTVLGPHAEGFTPRTVLDWPVDWAAFHAAHPWVDGGPDRLRERLADALPRLLGDDAARGTRPTAGR
;
A
#
# COMPACT_ATOMS: atom_id res chain seq x y z
N MET A 1 -8.32 -24.98 19.99
CA MET A 1 -8.17 -23.80 19.13
C MET A 1 -7.11 -22.94 19.80
N PHE A 2 -5.88 -23.01 19.29
CA PHE A 2 -4.79 -22.20 19.83
C PHE A 2 -4.90 -20.84 19.16
N GLY A 3 -5.30 -19.82 19.94
CA GLY A 3 -5.22 -18.43 19.46
C GLY A 3 -3.77 -18.04 19.22
N PRO A 4 -3.52 -16.99 18.42
CA PRO A 4 -2.17 -16.50 18.16
C PRO A 4 -1.46 -16.20 19.49
N SER A 5 -0.25 -16.72 19.62
CA SER A 5 0.63 -16.51 20.76
C SER A 5 1.22 -15.10 20.71
N ALA A 6 1.76 -14.60 21.82
CA ALA A 6 2.45 -13.31 21.83
C ALA A 6 3.62 -13.26 20.84
N GLU A 7 4.23 -14.41 20.51
CA GLU A 7 5.31 -14.51 19.51
C GLU A 7 4.82 -14.22 18.09
N ASP A 8 3.54 -14.45 17.80
CA ASP A 8 2.93 -14.19 16.48
C ASP A 8 2.67 -12.70 16.24
N PHE A 9 2.75 -11.87 17.28
CA PHE A 9 2.62 -10.41 17.21
C PHE A 9 3.97 -9.68 17.22
N VAL A 10 5.08 -10.42 17.31
CA VAL A 10 6.44 -9.86 17.28
C VAL A 10 6.99 -9.99 15.87
N ASP A 11 7.17 -8.85 15.19
CA ASP A 11 7.96 -8.81 13.97
C ASP A 11 9.40 -9.21 14.31
N ARG A 12 9.83 -10.40 13.85
CA ARG A 12 11.18 -10.90 14.11
C ARG A 12 12.28 -10.06 13.45
N LEU A 13 11.93 -9.27 12.45
CA LEU A 13 12.84 -8.33 11.80
C LEU A 13 12.84 -6.96 12.49
N ASP A 14 11.89 -6.69 13.38
CA ASP A 14 11.75 -5.44 14.12
C ASP A 14 11.05 -5.63 15.49
N PRO A 15 11.72 -6.27 16.47
CA PRO A 15 11.11 -6.61 17.76
C PRO A 15 10.75 -5.38 18.61
N TYR A 16 11.16 -4.17 18.22
CA TYR A 16 10.92 -2.93 18.94
C TYR A 16 10.29 -1.87 18.03
N PRO A 17 9.02 -2.04 17.59
CA PRO A 17 8.42 -1.23 16.54
C PRO A 17 8.31 0.27 16.88
N TYR A 18 8.43 0.64 18.15
CA TYR A 18 8.34 2.01 18.66
C TYR A 18 9.69 2.73 18.78
N VAL A 19 10.81 2.07 18.50
CA VAL A 19 12.14 2.68 18.56
C VAL A 19 12.83 2.63 17.19
N SER A 20 13.64 3.63 16.88
CA SER A 20 14.24 3.81 15.55
C SER A 20 15.61 3.11 15.39
N GLY A 21 16.19 2.64 16.50
CA GLY A 21 17.52 2.02 16.55
C GLY A 21 17.85 1.48 17.95
N ILE A 22 18.82 0.56 18.04
CA ILE A 22 19.20 -0.11 19.30
C ILE A 22 19.82 0.86 20.31
N GLU A 23 20.50 1.89 19.83
CA GLU A 23 20.98 3.02 20.64
C GLU A 23 19.84 3.71 21.42
N THR A 24 18.64 3.84 20.85
CA THR A 24 17.47 4.41 21.56
C THR A 24 17.03 3.52 22.72
N VAL A 25 17.09 2.19 22.53
CA VAL A 25 16.79 1.19 23.57
C VAL A 25 17.83 1.24 24.69
N GLN A 26 19.11 1.46 24.37
CA GLN A 26 20.17 1.59 25.36
C GLN A 26 20.03 2.86 26.23
N HIS A 27 19.40 3.90 25.70
CA HIS A 27 19.19 5.15 26.42
C HIS A 27 17.92 5.13 27.27
N TRP A 28 16.80 4.60 26.77
CA TRP A 28 15.49 4.54 27.46
C TRP A 28 14.94 3.10 27.50
N PRO A 29 15.56 2.20 28.27
CA PRO A 29 15.19 0.78 28.31
C PRO A 29 13.74 0.54 28.78
N GLU A 30 13.20 1.42 29.63
CA GLU A 30 11.81 1.39 30.09
C GLU A 30 10.77 1.61 28.98
N ALA A 31 11.11 2.35 27.91
CA ALA A 31 10.21 2.54 26.76
C ALA A 31 10.18 1.33 25.81
N ALA A 32 11.16 0.43 25.93
CA ALA A 32 11.24 -0.84 25.22
C ALA A 32 10.76 -2.03 26.08
N HIS A 33 10.42 -1.77 27.35
CA HIS A 33 9.93 -2.77 28.29
C HIS A 33 8.56 -3.30 27.82
N GLY A 34 8.45 -4.63 27.70
CA GLY A 34 7.22 -5.30 27.25
C GLY A 34 7.17 -5.63 25.75
N ALA A 35 8.22 -5.36 24.98
CA ALA A 35 8.33 -5.87 23.62
C ALA A 35 9.05 -7.23 23.61
N ALA A 36 8.37 -8.25 23.10
CA ALA A 36 8.79 -9.64 22.85
C ALA A 36 9.10 -10.58 24.03
N ALA A 37 9.59 -10.14 25.19
CA ALA A 37 9.64 -10.94 26.43
C ALA A 37 10.02 -10.07 27.64
N PRO A 38 9.56 -10.40 28.88
CA PRO A 38 9.99 -9.72 30.09
C PRO A 38 11.39 -10.23 30.48
N GLU A 39 12.44 -9.72 29.84
CA GLU A 39 13.79 -9.86 30.38
C GLU A 39 14.14 -8.58 31.15
N LEU A 40 14.17 -8.76 32.46
CA LEU A 40 14.57 -7.82 33.52
C LEU A 40 13.41 -6.99 34.09
N TRP A 41 13.36 -7.00 35.42
CA TRP A 41 12.51 -6.21 36.34
C TRP A 41 11.14 -6.82 36.67
N THR A 42 11.11 -7.62 37.74
CA THR A 42 9.91 -7.95 38.50
C THR A 42 9.45 -6.75 39.32
N ASP A 43 8.14 -6.51 39.28
CA ASP A 43 7.26 -5.76 40.19
C ASP A 43 7.93 -4.74 41.12
N GLU A 44 7.76 -3.46 40.79
CA GLU A 44 7.09 -2.46 41.63
C GLU A 44 7.22 -1.07 40.95
N GLU A 45 6.12 -0.31 40.94
CA GLU A 45 6.02 1.14 40.65
C GLU A 45 5.66 1.60 39.21
N CYS A 46 4.33 1.79 39.03
CA CYS A 46 3.65 2.95 38.45
C CYS A 46 4.02 3.46 37.04
N HIS A 47 3.03 3.49 36.12
CA HIS A 47 2.50 4.72 35.50
C HIS A 47 1.19 4.43 34.74
N GLU A 48 0.06 4.86 35.29
CA GLU A 48 -1.24 4.92 34.62
C GLU A 48 -1.22 5.99 33.53
N THR A 49 -1.54 5.62 32.28
CA THR A 49 -1.83 6.61 31.23
C THR A 49 -3.27 7.07 31.36
N ALA A 50 -3.45 8.33 31.76
CA ALA A 50 -4.73 8.97 32.11
C ALA A 50 -5.69 9.20 30.92
N GLY A 51 -6.09 8.13 30.22
CA GLY A 51 -7.43 7.95 29.65
C GLY A 51 -8.07 9.10 28.87
N ALA A 52 -7.44 9.62 27.81
CA ALA A 52 -8.12 10.48 26.84
C ALA A 52 -8.11 9.83 25.44
N ARG A 53 -9.24 9.21 25.06
CA ARG A 53 -9.49 8.71 23.70
C ARG A 53 -9.85 9.89 22.78
N PRO A 54 -9.17 10.09 21.64
CA PRO A 54 -9.66 11.01 20.62
C PRO A 54 -10.91 10.43 19.95
N LEU A 55 -11.97 11.23 19.89
CA LEU A 55 -13.19 10.96 19.11
C LEU A 55 -12.95 11.48 17.69
N LEU A 56 -13.02 10.60 16.69
CA LEU A 56 -12.87 10.98 15.28
C LEU A 56 -14.09 10.50 14.49
N ALA A 57 -14.79 11.46 13.87
CA ALA A 57 -15.88 11.18 12.94
C ALA A 57 -15.39 11.15 11.47
N PRO A 58 -16.06 10.39 10.58
CA PRO A 58 -17.21 9.56 10.88
C PRO A 58 -16.78 8.19 11.44
N GLU A 59 -17.16 7.96 12.70
CA GLU A 59 -17.30 6.61 13.26
C GLU A 59 -18.34 5.89 12.40
N GLY A 60 -17.94 4.77 11.80
CA GLY A 60 -18.75 4.08 10.81
C GLY A 60 -18.00 3.05 9.97
N LEU A 61 -16.67 2.97 10.07
CA LEU A 61 -15.88 1.87 9.52
C LEU A 61 -15.43 0.98 10.67
N ARG A 62 -15.99 -0.23 10.73
CA ARG A 62 -15.49 -1.32 11.57
C ARG A 62 -14.57 -2.20 10.73
N TRP A 63 -13.55 -2.76 11.35
CA TRP A 63 -12.77 -3.85 10.76
C TRP A 63 -13.66 -5.09 10.66
N ILE A 64 -13.62 -5.76 9.52
CA ILE A 64 -14.27 -7.05 9.29
C ILE A 64 -13.18 -8.10 9.54
N GLU A 65 -13.41 -8.99 10.50
CA GLU A 65 -12.51 -10.12 10.79
C GLU A 65 -12.65 -11.16 9.67
N SER A 66 -11.56 -11.86 9.34
CA SER A 66 -11.54 -12.86 8.26
C SER A 66 -12.56 -13.99 8.43
N GLU A 67 -12.98 -14.29 9.66
CA GLU A 67 -14.03 -15.26 9.96
C GLU A 67 -15.44 -14.79 9.54
N GLU A 68 -15.65 -13.48 9.31
CA GLU A 68 -16.90 -12.94 8.74
C GLU A 68 -16.97 -13.12 7.20
N LEU A 69 -15.94 -13.69 6.55
CA LEU A 69 -15.88 -13.90 5.09
C LEU A 69 -16.21 -15.34 4.64
N ASP A 70 -16.18 -16.34 5.53
CA ASP A 70 -16.20 -17.78 5.14
C ASP A 70 -17.61 -18.42 5.03
N ASP A 71 -18.69 -17.69 5.29
CA ASP A 71 -20.06 -18.24 5.29
C ASP A 71 -20.75 -18.29 3.90
N SER A 72 -20.02 -18.57 2.81
CA SER A 72 -20.60 -18.47 1.47
C SER A 72 -20.37 -19.64 0.51
N GLU A 73 -20.41 -20.90 0.94
CA GLU A 73 -20.62 -22.02 -0.01
C GLU A 73 -21.43 -23.16 0.63
N GLU A 74 -22.76 -23.06 0.63
CA GLU A 74 -23.72 -24.16 0.43
C GLU A 74 -25.15 -23.69 0.76
N SER A 75 -25.90 -23.21 -0.25
CA SER A 75 -27.36 -23.16 -0.13
C SER A 75 -28.00 -23.48 -1.47
N ASP A 76 -28.12 -24.78 -1.70
CA ASP A 76 -29.02 -25.34 -2.71
C ASP A 76 -30.46 -24.96 -2.39
N GLY A 77 -31.14 -24.42 -3.39
CA GLY A 77 -32.46 -23.85 -3.26
C GLY A 77 -33.52 -24.83 -2.75
N SER A 78 -34.12 -24.50 -1.61
CA SER A 78 -35.58 -24.39 -1.45
C SER A 78 -35.90 -23.96 -0.01
N GLY A 79 -36.78 -22.96 0.14
CA GLY A 79 -37.46 -22.74 1.42
C GLY A 79 -37.55 -21.28 1.85
N GLY A 80 -38.77 -20.75 1.78
CA GLY A 80 -39.41 -20.01 2.87
C GLY A 80 -38.66 -18.86 3.53
N CYS A 81 -39.16 -17.65 3.27
CA CYS A 81 -38.97 -16.47 4.11
C CYS A 81 -39.18 -16.79 5.61
N GLU A 82 -38.14 -16.65 6.43
CA GLU A 82 -38.26 -16.06 7.76
C GLU A 82 -37.09 -15.10 8.02
N ASP A 83 -37.52 -13.89 8.37
CA ASP A 83 -36.80 -12.69 8.78
C ASP A 83 -35.89 -12.99 9.99
N PHE A 84 -34.79 -12.24 10.14
CA PHE A 84 -33.68 -12.38 11.11
C PHE A 84 -32.53 -13.33 10.71
N GLY A 85 -31.60 -12.84 9.90
CA GLY A 85 -30.28 -13.47 9.72
C GLY A 85 -29.37 -12.86 8.64
N GLY A 86 -29.92 -12.10 7.69
CA GLY A 86 -29.17 -11.54 6.55
C GLY A 86 -28.44 -10.21 6.81
N MET A 87 -27.88 -10.00 8.00
CA MET A 87 -27.20 -8.75 8.34
C MET A 87 -25.69 -8.99 8.29
N TYR A 88 -25.07 -8.56 7.19
CA TYR A 88 -23.63 -8.49 6.92
C TYR A 88 -22.94 -9.66 6.20
N ALA A 89 -23.53 -10.21 5.13
CA ALA A 89 -22.65 -10.73 4.06
C ALA A 89 -21.94 -9.52 3.41
N PRO A 90 -20.60 -9.43 3.40
CA PRO A 90 -19.90 -8.29 2.80
C PRO A 90 -20.27 -8.19 1.33
N ARG A 91 -20.60 -6.97 0.87
CA ARG A 91 -20.88 -6.73 -0.55
C ARG A 91 -19.60 -7.01 -1.33
N SER A 92 -19.73 -7.71 -2.47
CA SER A 92 -18.60 -7.89 -3.37
C SER A 92 -18.09 -6.52 -3.86
N ALA A 93 -16.79 -6.39 -4.14
CA ALA A 93 -16.20 -5.14 -4.64
C ALA A 93 -16.95 -4.59 -5.87
N LEU A 94 -17.44 -5.49 -6.74
CA LEU A 94 -18.33 -5.14 -7.85
C LEU A 94 -19.62 -4.43 -7.37
N ALA A 95 -20.33 -5.04 -6.43
CA ALA A 95 -21.57 -4.48 -5.90
C ALA A 95 -21.35 -3.13 -5.20
N GLU A 96 -20.22 -2.96 -4.52
CA GLU A 96 -19.85 -1.68 -3.91
C GLU A 96 -19.55 -0.60 -4.95
N VAL A 97 -18.78 -0.91 -6.00
CA VAL A 97 -18.50 0.03 -7.09
C VAL A 97 -19.78 0.43 -7.83
N VAL A 98 -20.65 -0.54 -8.17
CA VAL A 98 -21.95 -0.24 -8.81
C VAL A 98 -22.82 0.64 -7.92
N ALA A 99 -22.91 0.33 -6.62
CA ALA A 99 -23.66 1.14 -5.67
C ALA A 99 -23.11 2.56 -5.56
N ALA A 100 -21.78 2.71 -5.51
CA ALA A 100 -21.11 4.01 -5.45
C ALA A 100 -21.33 4.85 -6.72
N LEU A 101 -21.27 4.23 -7.90
CA LEU A 101 -21.55 4.91 -9.17
C LEU A 101 -23.03 5.33 -9.29
N THR A 102 -23.95 4.51 -8.77
CA THR A 102 -25.39 4.79 -8.82
C THR A 102 -25.80 5.88 -7.82
N ALA A 103 -25.21 5.89 -6.62
CA ALA A 103 -25.53 6.87 -5.58
C ALA A 103 -24.70 8.16 -5.68
N GLY A 104 -23.58 8.12 -6.39
CA GLY A 104 -22.63 9.23 -6.51
C GLY A 104 -23.16 10.39 -7.37
N PRO A 105 -22.40 11.52 -7.40
CA PRO A 105 -22.71 12.61 -8.31
C PRO A 105 -22.60 12.12 -9.77
N PRO A 106 -23.39 12.69 -10.69
CA PRO A 106 -23.26 12.36 -12.10
C PRO A 106 -21.85 12.67 -12.61
N PRO A 107 -21.34 11.92 -13.60
CA PRO A 107 -20.06 12.22 -14.22
C PRO A 107 -20.06 13.65 -14.81
N PRO A 108 -18.87 14.27 -14.96
CA PRO A 108 -18.75 15.56 -15.64
C PRO A 108 -19.40 15.56 -17.02
N GLU A 109 -19.80 16.75 -17.49
CA GLU A 109 -20.39 16.89 -18.83
C GLU A 109 -19.50 16.27 -19.91
N GLY A 110 -20.13 15.54 -20.83
CA GLY A 110 -19.45 14.83 -21.91
C GLY A 110 -18.87 13.47 -21.52
N ILE A 111 -18.88 13.07 -20.25
CA ILE A 111 -18.49 11.72 -19.80
C ILE A 111 -19.73 10.90 -19.46
N ARG A 112 -19.77 9.64 -19.90
CA ARG A 112 -20.85 8.69 -19.63
C ARG A 112 -20.28 7.42 -19.01
N ILE A 113 -20.88 6.99 -17.92
CA ILE A 113 -20.61 5.72 -17.23
C ILE A 113 -21.96 5.02 -17.08
N ASP A 114 -21.99 3.74 -17.43
CA ASP A 114 -23.18 2.88 -17.32
C ASP A 114 -22.94 1.84 -16.21
N PRO A 115 -23.51 2.03 -14.99
CA PRO A 115 -23.30 1.12 -13.87
C PRO A 115 -23.68 -0.33 -14.18
N ASP A 116 -24.65 -0.56 -15.08
CA ASP A 116 -25.13 -1.90 -15.45
C ASP A 116 -24.12 -2.66 -16.31
N ARG A 117 -23.07 -1.99 -16.80
CA ARG A 117 -21.99 -2.59 -17.59
C ARG A 117 -20.70 -2.81 -16.81
N VAL A 118 -20.69 -2.48 -15.53
CA VAL A 118 -19.53 -2.75 -14.67
C VAL A 118 -19.40 -4.26 -14.50
N ARG A 119 -18.19 -4.77 -14.63
CA ARG A 119 -17.89 -6.21 -14.54
C ARG A 119 -16.75 -6.47 -13.57
N ALA A 120 -16.80 -7.60 -12.88
CA ALA A 120 -15.64 -8.14 -12.20
C ALA A 120 -14.82 -8.99 -13.17
N ASP A 121 -13.51 -8.94 -13.03
CA ASP A 121 -12.55 -9.85 -13.63
C ASP A 121 -11.80 -10.52 -12.46
N ASP A 122 -12.07 -11.80 -12.27
CA ASP A 122 -11.58 -12.65 -11.18
C ASP A 122 -10.18 -13.22 -11.45
N THR A 123 -9.54 -12.83 -12.55
CA THR A 123 -8.26 -13.41 -13.01
C THR A 123 -7.03 -12.57 -12.65
N TRP A 124 -6.97 -11.95 -11.45
CA TRP A 124 -5.80 -11.15 -11.05
C TRP A 124 -5.20 -11.60 -9.71
N MET A 125 -3.93 -12.05 -9.75
CA MET A 125 -3.15 -12.48 -8.58
C MET A 125 -1.87 -11.64 -8.50
N TYR A 126 -1.52 -11.11 -7.32
CA TYR A 126 -0.16 -10.66 -7.02
C TYR A 126 0.70 -11.91 -6.80
N ARG A 127 1.80 -12.10 -7.53
CA ARG A 127 2.55 -13.37 -7.52
C ARG A 127 3.19 -13.74 -6.18
N GLU A 128 3.41 -12.79 -5.28
CA GLU A 128 4.10 -13.03 -4.01
C GLU A 128 3.15 -13.32 -2.83
N TYR A 129 1.85 -13.03 -3.00
CA TYR A 129 0.82 -13.36 -2.02
C TYR A 129 -0.26 -14.17 -2.74
N GLU A 130 -0.51 -15.42 -2.32
CA GLU A 130 -1.68 -16.20 -2.74
C GLU A 130 -3.00 -15.58 -2.23
N THR A 131 -3.15 -14.26 -2.34
CA THR A 131 -4.31 -13.52 -1.89
C THR A 131 -5.11 -13.10 -3.12
N PRO A 132 -6.29 -13.71 -3.35
CA PRO A 132 -7.10 -13.40 -4.52
C PRO A 132 -7.53 -11.92 -4.49
N GLY A 133 -7.04 -11.17 -5.48
CA GLY A 133 -7.51 -9.81 -5.74
C GLY A 133 -8.78 -9.82 -6.59
N VAL A 134 -9.55 -8.74 -6.55
CA VAL A 134 -10.66 -8.53 -7.50
C VAL A 134 -10.35 -7.33 -8.36
N ARG A 135 -10.37 -7.51 -9.69
CA ARG A 135 -10.38 -6.39 -10.63
C ARG A 135 -11.82 -6.05 -10.96
N VAL A 136 -12.20 -4.79 -10.82
CA VAL A 136 -13.48 -4.27 -11.31
C VAL A 136 -13.20 -3.38 -12.52
N VAL A 137 -13.88 -3.65 -13.63
CA VAL A 137 -13.75 -2.88 -14.86
C VAL A 137 -15.00 -2.02 -15.05
N VAL A 138 -14.80 -0.71 -15.10
CA VAL A 138 -15.83 0.31 -15.34
C VAL A 138 -15.67 0.84 -16.76
N PRO A 139 -16.55 0.48 -17.70
CA PRO A 139 -16.52 1.07 -19.04
C PRO A 139 -16.99 2.53 -18.98
N TRP A 140 -16.31 3.39 -19.73
CA TRP A 140 -16.65 4.80 -19.85
C TRP A 140 -16.61 5.26 -21.31
N GLN A 141 -17.35 6.33 -21.59
CA GLN A 141 -17.34 7.01 -22.88
C GLN A 141 -17.14 8.50 -22.64
N ALA A 142 -16.42 9.17 -23.54
CA ALA A 142 -16.38 10.62 -23.55
C ALA A 142 -16.58 11.17 -24.97
N ASP A 143 -17.19 12.35 -25.06
CA ASP A 143 -17.41 13.00 -26.35
C ASP A 143 -16.08 13.31 -27.05
N GLY A 144 -15.98 12.89 -28.31
CA GLY A 144 -14.77 13.06 -29.13
C GLY A 144 -13.64 12.07 -28.84
N LEU A 145 -13.82 11.11 -27.93
CA LEU A 145 -12.83 10.06 -27.63
C LEU A 145 -13.41 8.65 -27.90
N PRO A 146 -12.56 7.67 -28.27
CA PRO A 146 -12.96 6.26 -28.26
C PRO A 146 -13.46 5.84 -26.87
N PRO A 147 -14.37 4.85 -26.79
CA PRO A 147 -14.75 4.26 -25.51
C PRO A 147 -13.53 3.67 -24.80
N GLY A 148 -13.52 3.75 -23.48
CA GLY A 148 -12.42 3.27 -22.64
C GLY A 148 -12.91 2.40 -21.50
N GLU A 149 -11.94 1.79 -20.81
CA GLU A 149 -12.16 1.02 -19.61
C GLU A 149 -11.31 1.59 -18.48
N LEU A 150 -11.89 1.66 -17.27
CA LEU A 150 -11.18 1.95 -16.03
C LEU A 150 -11.10 0.66 -15.22
N GLY A 151 -9.90 0.11 -15.09
CA GLY A 151 -9.63 -1.02 -14.19
C GLY A 151 -9.35 -0.53 -12.77
N MET A 152 -10.01 -1.14 -11.79
CA MET A 152 -9.81 -0.91 -10.37
C MET A 152 -9.41 -2.23 -9.72
N ASP A 153 -8.23 -2.27 -9.10
CA ASP A 153 -7.71 -3.48 -8.46
C ASP A 153 -7.86 -3.38 -6.95
N PHE A 154 -8.50 -4.39 -6.38
CA PHE A 154 -8.70 -4.52 -4.94
C PHE A 154 -7.87 -5.70 -4.43
N ALA A 155 -6.76 -5.38 -3.77
CA ALA A 155 -6.07 -6.33 -2.90
C ALA A 155 -6.87 -6.50 -1.60
N ARG A 156 -6.86 -7.71 -1.04
CA ARG A 156 -7.54 -8.06 0.22
C ARG A 156 -6.51 -8.53 1.23
N ASP A 157 -6.83 -8.40 2.52
CA ASP A 157 -6.04 -8.91 3.65
C ASP A 157 -4.56 -8.47 3.75
N GLU A 158 -4.15 -7.53 2.90
CA GLU A 158 -2.83 -6.92 2.95
C GLU A 158 -2.78 -5.80 4.00
N ARG A 159 -1.91 -5.98 5.00
CA ARG A 159 -1.62 -4.90 5.95
C ARG A 159 -0.66 -3.90 5.31
N LEU A 160 -1.13 -2.66 5.15
CA LEU A 160 -0.27 -1.57 4.70
C LEU A 160 0.80 -1.25 5.76
N PRO A 161 2.10 -1.23 5.40
CA PRO A 161 3.17 -0.88 6.34
C PRO A 161 3.07 0.54 6.89
N ARG A 162 2.32 1.42 6.22
CA ARG A 162 2.01 2.78 6.66
C ARG A 162 0.55 3.12 6.40
N ALA A 163 -0.02 3.92 7.29
CA ALA A 163 -1.36 4.43 7.11
C ALA A 163 -1.46 5.30 5.84
N PRO A 164 -2.61 5.25 5.13
CA PRO A 164 -2.82 6.10 3.96
C PRO A 164 -2.82 7.58 4.33
N VAL A 165 -2.38 8.41 3.40
CA VAL A 165 -2.33 9.87 3.52
C VAL A 165 -3.35 10.53 2.60
N TRP A 166 -3.79 11.74 2.97
CA TRP A 166 -4.62 12.56 2.10
C TRP A 166 -3.78 13.22 1.01
N THR A 167 -4.12 12.95 -0.25
CA THR A 167 -3.46 13.48 -1.43
C THR A 167 -4.47 14.27 -2.26
N ALA A 168 -4.09 15.48 -2.66
CA ALA A 168 -4.90 16.32 -3.54
C ALA A 168 -4.67 15.91 -5.00
N CYS A 169 -5.64 15.21 -5.61
CA CYS A 169 -5.57 14.78 -7.00
C CYS A 169 -6.08 15.90 -7.93
N PRO A 170 -5.25 16.41 -8.86
CA PRO A 170 -5.68 17.43 -9.82
C PRO A 170 -6.85 16.94 -10.68
N ARG A 171 -7.82 17.82 -10.95
CA ARG A 171 -8.96 17.52 -11.83
C ARG A 171 -8.70 18.03 -13.24
N GLY A 172 -9.04 17.21 -14.24
CA GLY A 172 -8.85 17.56 -15.66
C GLY A 172 -9.72 18.72 -16.14
N ASP A 173 -10.80 19.05 -15.42
CA ASP A 173 -11.66 20.20 -15.72
C ASP A 173 -11.17 21.51 -15.09
N GLY A 174 -9.99 21.51 -14.45
CA GLY A 174 -9.40 22.69 -13.81
C GLY A 174 -10.08 23.11 -12.50
N GLY A 175 -11.05 22.34 -12.00
CA GLY A 175 -11.66 22.57 -10.69
C GLY A 175 -10.70 22.32 -9.52
N PRO A 176 -11.14 22.57 -8.27
CA PRO A 176 -10.34 22.26 -7.09
C PRO A 176 -9.98 20.78 -7.05
N PRO A 177 -8.78 20.41 -6.55
CA PRO A 177 -8.34 19.02 -6.54
C PRO A 177 -9.25 18.14 -5.67
N THR A 178 -9.42 16.88 -6.06
CA THR A 178 -10.18 15.90 -5.28
C THR A 178 -9.27 15.30 -4.20
N PRO A 179 -9.62 15.42 -2.90
CA PRO A 179 -8.87 14.73 -1.86
C PRO A 179 -9.14 13.23 -1.92
N VAL A 180 -8.07 12.44 -2.05
CA VAL A 180 -8.12 10.97 -2.08
C VAL A 180 -7.15 10.41 -1.05
N ARG A 181 -7.48 9.26 -0.47
CA ARG A 181 -6.53 8.52 0.37
C ARG A 181 -5.60 7.72 -0.53
N THR A 182 -4.29 7.91 -0.38
CA THR A 182 -3.26 7.18 -1.14
C THR A 182 -2.21 6.63 -0.20
N ALA A 183 -1.41 5.68 -0.69
CA ALA A 183 -0.10 5.45 -0.09
C ALA A 183 0.72 6.74 -0.14
N ASP A 184 1.59 6.94 0.86
CA ASP A 184 2.55 8.04 0.80
C ASP A 184 3.65 7.74 -0.23
N PRO A 185 4.30 8.77 -0.80
CA PRO A 185 5.28 8.56 -1.88
C PRO A 185 6.44 7.62 -1.51
N GLY A 186 6.80 7.54 -0.22
CA GLY A 186 7.82 6.61 0.26
C GLY A 186 7.39 5.15 0.16
N LEU A 187 6.17 4.83 0.60
CA LEU A 187 5.59 3.50 0.47
C LEU A 187 5.40 3.12 -0.99
N SER A 188 4.93 4.05 -1.84
CA SER A 188 4.83 3.81 -3.28
C SER A 188 6.18 3.50 -3.91
N LEU A 189 7.25 4.21 -3.53
CA LEU A 189 8.60 3.92 -4.05
C LEU A 189 9.08 2.54 -3.60
N ALA A 190 8.85 2.17 -2.34
CA ALA A 190 9.24 0.86 -1.82
C ALA A 190 8.55 -0.27 -2.61
N TRP A 191 7.26 -0.15 -2.91
CA TRP A 191 6.55 -1.15 -3.75
C TRP A 191 7.06 -1.20 -5.18
N LYS A 192 7.43 -0.06 -5.78
CA LYS A 192 8.04 -0.09 -7.11
C LYS A 192 9.36 -0.84 -7.11
N LEU A 193 10.18 -0.69 -6.05
CA LEU A 193 11.42 -1.45 -5.91
C LEU A 193 11.16 -2.95 -5.70
N LEU A 194 10.11 -3.30 -4.94
CA LEU A 194 9.67 -4.69 -4.78
C LEU A 194 9.27 -5.29 -6.13
N TRP A 195 8.36 -4.65 -6.88
CA TRP A 195 7.91 -5.17 -8.18
C TRP A 195 9.04 -5.29 -9.19
N LEU A 196 9.98 -4.34 -9.18
CA LEU A 196 11.18 -4.46 -10.01
C LEU A 196 11.99 -5.71 -9.63
N ALA A 197 12.19 -6.00 -8.34
CA ALA A 197 12.92 -7.17 -7.88
C ALA A 197 12.18 -8.49 -8.17
N GLU A 198 10.88 -8.53 -7.90
CA GLU A 198 9.97 -9.64 -8.22
C GLU A 198 9.99 -9.99 -9.71
N ASP A 199 9.88 -8.98 -10.58
CA ASP A 199 9.98 -9.19 -12.03
C ASP A 199 11.35 -9.76 -12.44
N GLN A 200 12.43 -9.37 -11.76
CA GLN A 200 13.76 -9.94 -12.03
C GLN A 200 13.82 -11.41 -11.66
N GLU A 201 13.25 -11.80 -10.53
CA GLU A 201 13.21 -13.19 -10.10
C GLU A 201 12.30 -14.03 -11.02
N ALA A 202 11.10 -13.53 -11.31
CA ALA A 202 10.10 -14.25 -12.09
C ALA A 202 10.42 -14.30 -13.60
N GLU A 203 10.93 -13.20 -14.17
CA GLU A 203 11.02 -13.02 -15.62
C GLU A 203 12.43 -12.67 -16.12
N GLY A 204 13.38 -12.43 -15.21
CA GLY A 204 14.76 -12.02 -15.56
C GLY A 204 14.87 -10.61 -16.14
N ARG A 205 13.78 -9.84 -16.10
CA ARG A 205 13.70 -8.46 -16.60
C ARG A 205 12.50 -7.77 -15.96
N SER A 206 12.63 -6.48 -15.65
CA SER A 206 11.53 -5.69 -15.07
C SER A 206 10.77 -4.86 -16.08
N ALA A 207 9.53 -4.53 -15.74
CA ALA A 207 8.75 -3.56 -16.48
C ALA A 207 9.39 -2.16 -16.43
N THR A 208 9.70 -1.58 -17.59
CA THR A 208 10.27 -0.21 -17.68
C THR A 208 9.35 0.85 -17.08
N LYS A 209 8.02 0.61 -17.10
CA LYS A 209 7.04 1.48 -16.46
C LYS A 209 7.34 1.63 -14.97
N ASP A 210 7.58 0.53 -14.26
CA ASP A 210 7.85 0.55 -12.82
C ASP A 210 9.21 1.19 -12.51
N LEU A 211 10.21 1.01 -13.38
CA LEU A 211 11.48 1.73 -13.28
C LEU A 211 11.27 3.24 -13.44
N TYR A 212 10.50 3.66 -14.44
CA TYR A 212 10.19 5.06 -14.67
C TYR A 212 9.41 5.68 -13.51
N ASP A 213 8.39 5.00 -13.00
CA ASP A 213 7.61 5.44 -11.83
C ASP A 213 8.51 5.54 -10.57
N ALA A 214 9.40 4.58 -10.36
CA ALA A 214 10.38 4.59 -9.26
C ALA A 214 11.33 5.80 -9.37
N VAL A 215 11.82 6.13 -10.56
CA VAL A 215 12.63 7.34 -10.80
C VAL A 215 11.86 8.60 -10.43
N LEU A 216 10.62 8.74 -10.91
CA LEU A 216 9.79 9.91 -10.60
C LEU A 216 9.55 10.05 -9.08
N LEU A 217 9.24 8.94 -8.42
CA LEU A 217 9.05 8.92 -6.97
C LEU A 217 10.34 9.25 -6.23
N ALA A 218 11.48 8.68 -6.63
CA ALA A 218 12.76 8.91 -5.96
C ALA A 218 13.28 10.35 -6.11
N GLU A 219 13.03 10.98 -7.25
CA GLU A 219 13.41 12.37 -7.50
C GLU A 219 12.43 13.40 -6.91
N HIS A 220 11.22 12.96 -6.53
CA HIS A 220 10.21 13.86 -6.01
C HIS A 220 10.60 14.43 -4.63
N PRO A 221 10.61 15.77 -4.43
CA PRO A 221 11.13 16.39 -3.21
C PRO A 221 10.39 16.01 -1.91
N ALA A 222 9.14 15.57 -2.01
CA ALA A 222 8.34 15.14 -0.87
C ALA A 222 8.58 13.67 -0.48
N THR A 223 9.29 12.89 -1.30
CA THR A 223 9.50 11.47 -1.03
C THR A 223 10.45 11.28 0.13
N ARG A 224 10.04 10.45 1.08
CA ARG A 224 10.84 10.03 2.23
C ARG A 224 10.80 8.52 2.28
N LEU A 225 11.95 7.89 2.14
CA LEU A 225 12.08 6.44 2.19
C LEU A 225 13.03 6.08 3.32
N SER A 226 12.50 5.54 4.41
CA SER A 226 13.32 5.01 5.48
C SER A 226 13.87 3.65 5.10
N LEU A 227 15.06 3.32 5.60
CA LEU A 227 15.63 1.98 5.42
C LEU A 227 14.73 0.90 6.04
N ARG A 228 14.04 1.24 7.14
CA ARG A 228 13.05 0.39 7.78
C ARG A 228 11.89 0.07 6.85
N LEU A 229 11.22 1.09 6.30
CA LEU A 229 10.10 0.89 5.38
C LEU A 229 10.53 0.07 4.16
N LEU A 230 11.70 0.37 3.60
CA LEU A 230 12.24 -0.35 2.46
C LEU A 230 12.44 -1.84 2.78
N ARG A 231 13.03 -2.17 3.94
CA ARG A 231 13.22 -3.56 4.36
C ARG A 231 11.90 -4.28 4.62
N THR A 232 10.94 -3.62 5.28
CA THR A 232 9.61 -4.19 5.53
C THR A 232 8.90 -4.54 4.23
N VAL A 233 8.99 -3.66 3.22
CA VAL A 233 8.32 -3.88 1.93
C VAL A 233 9.08 -4.88 1.05
N LEU A 234 10.41 -4.82 1.01
CA LEU A 234 11.20 -5.75 0.19
C LEU A 234 11.22 -7.18 0.74
N GLY A 235 10.97 -7.38 2.03
CA GLY A 235 10.94 -8.71 2.64
C GLY A 235 12.22 -9.51 2.34
N PRO A 236 12.14 -10.71 1.77
CA PRO A 236 13.31 -11.51 1.37
C PRO A 236 14.27 -10.77 0.41
N HIS A 237 13.75 -9.95 -0.51
CA HIS A 237 14.56 -9.18 -1.45
C HIS A 237 15.37 -8.06 -0.78
N ALA A 238 15.14 -7.76 0.50
CA ALA A 238 15.94 -6.79 1.23
C ALA A 238 17.38 -7.29 1.44
N GLU A 239 17.60 -8.61 1.46
CA GLU A 239 18.93 -9.19 1.61
C GLU A 239 19.77 -8.93 0.36
N GLY A 240 20.90 -8.22 0.52
CA GLY A 240 21.78 -7.89 -0.60
C GLY A 240 21.31 -6.74 -1.48
N PHE A 241 20.12 -6.17 -1.23
CA PHE A 241 19.68 -4.97 -1.94
C PHE A 241 20.59 -3.78 -1.63
N THR A 242 21.10 -3.16 -2.70
CA THR A 242 21.80 -1.89 -2.63
C THR A 242 21.25 -0.96 -3.71
N PRO A 243 21.37 0.38 -3.56
CA PRO A 243 21.02 1.30 -4.64
C PRO A 243 21.68 0.99 -5.98
N ARG A 244 22.86 0.35 -5.98
CA ARG A 244 23.56 -0.03 -7.21
C ARG A 244 22.98 -1.27 -7.88
N THR A 245 22.26 -2.12 -7.15
CA THR A 245 21.64 -3.34 -7.70
C THR A 245 20.70 -3.00 -8.87
N VAL A 246 20.06 -1.83 -8.84
CA VAL A 246 19.19 -1.32 -9.92
C VAL A 246 19.91 -1.19 -11.26
N LEU A 247 21.22 -0.93 -11.27
CA LEU A 247 22.00 -0.79 -12.51
C LEU A 247 22.05 -2.09 -13.29
N ASP A 248 21.93 -3.23 -12.60
CA ASP A 248 22.08 -4.56 -13.20
C ASP A 248 20.74 -5.14 -13.68
N TRP A 249 19.61 -4.51 -13.37
CA TRP A 249 18.27 -4.98 -13.75
C TRP A 249 18.00 -4.73 -15.24
N PRO A 250 17.86 -5.78 -16.08
CA PRO A 250 17.41 -5.62 -17.46
C PRO A 250 15.95 -5.16 -17.46
N VAL A 251 15.56 -4.33 -18.43
CA VAL A 251 14.19 -3.82 -18.55
C VAL A 251 13.65 -3.91 -19.97
N ASP A 252 12.34 -4.08 -20.11
CA ASP A 252 11.67 -4.09 -21.41
C ASP A 252 11.45 -2.66 -21.94
N TRP A 253 12.47 -2.10 -22.60
CA TRP A 253 12.45 -0.73 -23.09
C TRP A 253 11.57 -0.53 -24.33
N ALA A 254 11.55 -1.49 -25.25
CA ALA A 254 11.02 -1.29 -26.59
C ALA A 254 9.52 -0.99 -26.58
N ALA A 255 8.75 -1.81 -25.85
CA ALA A 255 7.30 -1.63 -25.73
C ALA A 255 6.95 -0.33 -24.98
N PHE A 256 7.68 -0.02 -23.91
CA PHE A 256 7.49 1.20 -23.13
C PHE A 256 7.74 2.46 -23.96
N HIS A 257 8.87 2.53 -24.69
CA HIS A 257 9.20 3.70 -25.49
C HIS A 257 8.24 3.90 -26.66
N ALA A 258 7.71 2.82 -27.24
CA ALA A 258 6.68 2.93 -28.28
C ALA A 258 5.40 3.62 -27.76
N ALA A 259 5.02 3.34 -26.50
CA ALA A 259 3.88 3.98 -25.85
C ALA A 259 4.21 5.38 -25.28
N HIS A 260 5.47 5.62 -24.93
CA HIS A 260 5.94 6.84 -24.26
C HIS A 260 7.17 7.47 -24.95
N PRO A 261 7.04 7.92 -26.21
CA PRO A 261 8.18 8.40 -27.00
C PRO A 261 8.81 9.71 -26.49
N TRP A 262 8.17 10.39 -25.52
CA TRP A 262 8.69 11.59 -24.88
C TRP A 262 9.65 11.29 -23.71
N VAL A 263 9.80 10.02 -23.32
CA VAL A 263 10.73 9.63 -22.26
C VAL A 263 12.11 9.44 -22.88
N ASP A 264 12.94 10.47 -22.75
CA ASP A 264 14.28 10.53 -23.33
C ASP A 264 15.35 9.79 -22.52
N GLY A 265 16.39 9.32 -23.20
CA GLY A 265 17.65 8.87 -22.60
C GLY A 265 17.81 7.38 -22.35
N GLY A 266 16.81 6.56 -22.70
CA GLY A 266 16.94 5.10 -22.67
C GLY A 266 16.87 4.49 -21.27
N PRO A 267 16.91 3.14 -21.20
CA PRO A 267 16.77 2.41 -19.95
C PRO A 267 17.97 2.62 -19.01
N ASP A 268 19.18 2.76 -19.56
CA ASP A 268 20.42 2.97 -18.79
C ASP A 268 20.33 4.25 -17.96
N ARG A 269 19.88 5.35 -18.57
CA ARG A 269 19.74 6.63 -17.88
C ARG A 269 18.70 6.58 -16.77
N LEU A 270 17.61 5.82 -16.94
CA LEU A 270 16.62 5.66 -15.88
C LEU A 270 17.21 4.88 -14.69
N ARG A 271 17.96 3.81 -14.96
CA ARG A 271 18.66 3.04 -13.92
C ARG A 271 19.69 3.87 -13.17
N GLU A 272 20.50 4.65 -13.90
CA GLU A 272 21.47 5.58 -13.32
C GLU A 272 20.80 6.62 -12.42
N ARG A 273 19.73 7.26 -12.89
CA ARG A 273 18.97 8.25 -12.11
C ARG A 273 18.41 7.65 -10.82
N LEU A 274 17.83 6.46 -10.88
CA LEU A 274 17.31 5.79 -9.69
C LEU A 274 18.45 5.43 -8.71
N ALA A 275 19.54 4.84 -9.21
CA ALA A 275 20.70 4.49 -8.40
C ALA A 275 21.36 5.70 -7.73
N ASP A 276 21.34 6.88 -8.37
CA ASP A 276 21.86 8.13 -7.82
C ASP A 276 20.93 8.80 -6.81
N ALA A 277 19.61 8.64 -6.96
CA ALA A 277 18.61 9.24 -6.08
C ALA A 277 18.46 8.47 -4.75
N LEU A 278 18.46 7.13 -4.80
CA LEU A 278 18.21 6.27 -3.63
C LEU A 278 19.15 6.53 -2.43
N PRO A 279 20.48 6.69 -2.59
CA PRO A 279 21.38 6.95 -1.46
C PRO A 279 21.01 8.21 -0.67
N ARG A 280 20.48 9.24 -1.35
CA ARG A 280 20.09 10.49 -0.70
C ARG A 280 18.87 10.27 0.19
N LEU A 281 17.88 9.51 -0.28
CA LEU A 281 16.67 9.20 0.47
C LEU A 281 16.97 8.34 1.70
N LEU A 282 17.85 7.35 1.55
CA LEU A 282 18.22 6.42 2.62
C LEU A 282 19.20 7.04 3.64
N GLY A 283 20.08 7.95 3.22
CA GLY A 283 21.01 8.65 4.10
C GLY A 283 20.36 9.75 4.95
N ASP A 284 19.29 10.36 4.43
CA ASP A 284 18.51 11.43 5.07
C ASP A 284 17.75 10.98 6.33
N ASP A 285 17.59 9.67 6.51
CA ASP A 285 16.92 9.06 7.66
C ASP A 285 17.89 8.94 8.86
N ALA A 286 19.13 8.51 8.60
CA ALA A 286 20.19 8.41 9.60
C ALA A 286 20.60 9.78 10.21
N ALA A 287 20.51 10.85 9.42
CA ALA A 287 20.83 12.21 9.88
C ALA A 287 19.72 12.85 10.75
N ARG A 288 18.50 12.29 10.75
CA ARG A 288 17.37 12.81 11.54
C ARG A 288 17.21 12.11 12.90
N GLY A 289 17.72 10.89 13.06
CA GLY A 289 17.78 10.19 14.36
C GLY A 289 18.76 10.79 15.37
N THR A 290 19.60 11.75 14.98
CA THR A 290 20.70 12.31 15.80
C THR A 290 20.50 13.75 16.26
N ARG A 291 19.31 14.36 16.12
CA ARG A 291 19.07 15.69 16.71
C ARG A 291 18.70 15.57 18.20
N PRO A 292 19.55 16.04 19.14
CA PRO A 292 19.12 16.22 20.53
C PRO A 292 18.05 17.31 20.53
N THR A 293 16.91 17.03 21.16
CA THR A 293 15.95 18.05 21.55
C THR A 293 16.63 18.98 22.55
N ALA A 294 17.13 20.11 22.05
CA ALA A 294 17.62 21.18 22.90
C ALA A 294 16.42 21.73 23.68
N GLY A 295 16.40 21.45 24.98
CA GLY A 295 15.37 21.89 25.89
C GLY A 295 15.26 23.42 25.96
N ARG A 296 14.02 23.87 26.10
CA ARG A 296 13.62 25.05 26.85
C ARG A 296 12.27 24.81 27.50
#